data_AF-A0A948UKQ1-F1
#
_entry.id   AF-A0A948UKQ1-F1
#
_cell.length_a   1.000
_cell.length_b   1.000
_cell.length_c   1.000
_cell.angle_alpha   90.00
_cell.angle_beta   90.00
_cell.angle_gamma   90.00
#
_symmetry.space_group_name_H-M   'P 1'
#
loop_
_entity.id
_entity.type
_entity.pdbx_description
1 polymer ?
#
loop_
_entity_poly.entity_id
_entity_poly.type
_entity_poly.pdbx_seq_one_letter_code
_entity_poly.pdbx_strand_id
1 'polypeptide(L)' 'MLFDIFLEYRRLGGAPFNFAYYLKKLGRYTRFISRIGRNEPGREISDYICSIEGAVPVDDDIYKNNLTMEGGLDAV' A
#
# COMPACT_ATOMS: atom_id res chain seq x y z
N MET A 1 -6.42 5.21 0.01
CA MET A 1 -6.62 3.76 0.23
C MET A 1 -7.55 3.63 1.41
N LEU A 2 -8.51 2.73 1.32
CA LEU A 2 -9.50 2.50 2.38
C LEU A 2 -9.88 1.03 2.41
N PHE A 3 -10.60 0.62 3.44
CA PHE A 3 -11.32 -0.65 3.43
C PHE A 3 -12.77 -0.42 3.07
N ASP A 4 -13.22 -1.09 2.01
CA ASP A 4 -14.64 -1.29 1.73
C ASP A 4 -15.13 -2.40 2.66
N ILE A 5 -16.11 -2.10 3.51
CA ILE A 5 -16.66 -3.05 4.50
C ILE A 5 -17.93 -3.68 3.94
N PHE A 6 -17.92 -4.99 3.76
CA PHE A 6 -19.08 -5.82 3.42
C PHE A 6 -19.53 -6.60 4.66
N LEU A 7 -20.67 -7.28 4.55
CA LEU A 7 -21.27 -7.99 5.68
C LEU A 7 -20.34 -9.04 6.31
N GLU A 8 -19.60 -9.78 5.49
CA GLU A 8 -18.78 -10.91 5.94
C GLU A 8 -17.27 -10.63 5.85
N TYR A 9 -16.87 -9.60 5.12
CA TYR A 9 -15.46 -9.33 4.86
C TYR A 9 -15.21 -7.84 4.60
N ARG A 10 -13.94 -7.46 4.68
CA ARG A 10 -13.46 -6.18 4.20
C ARG A 10 -12.49 -6.39 3.04
N ARG A 11 -12.46 -5.43 2.12
CA ARG A 11 -11.55 -5.46 0.98
C ARG A 11 -10.85 -4.12 0.84
N LEU A 12 -9.58 -4.14 0.46
CA LEU A 12 -8.85 -2.91 0.18
C LEU A 12 -9.40 -2.25 -1.10
N GLY A 13 -9.66 -0.96 -1.03
CA GLY A 13 -10.37 -0.21 -2.06
C GLY A 13 -9.98 1.26 -2.16
N GLY A 14 -10.82 1.99 -2.89
CA GLY A 14 -10.61 3.37 -3.32
C GLY A 14 -10.19 3.45 -4.80
N ALA A 15 -10.84 4.31 -5.57
CA ALA A 15 -10.64 4.39 -7.02
C ALA A 15 -9.17 4.60 -7.45
N PRO A 16 -8.38 5.50 -6.81
CA PRO A 16 -6.96 5.65 -7.14
C PRO A 16 -6.14 4.37 -6.89
N PHE A 17 -6.43 3.66 -5.79
CA PHE A 17 -5.76 2.41 -5.45
C PHE A 17 -6.10 1.31 -6.46
N ASN A 18 -7.39 1.14 -6.78
CA ASN A 18 -7.84 0.12 -7.73
C ASN A 18 -7.16 0.32 -9.10
N PHE A 19 -7.10 1.55 -9.59
CA PHE A 19 -6.41 1.87 -10.84
C PHE A 19 -4.92 1.52 -10.80
N ALA A 20 -4.20 2.01 -9.78
CA ALA A 20 -2.77 1.73 -9.60
C ALA A 20 -2.47 0.23 -9.45
N TYR A 21 -3.29 -0.49 -8.70
CA TYR A 21 -3.16 -1.93 -8.48
C TYR A 21 -3.25 -2.72 -9.80
N TYR A 22 -4.21 -2.39 -10.66
CA TYR A 22 -4.32 -3.07 -11.96
C TYR A 22 -3.21 -2.67 -12.94
N LEU A 23 -2.74 -1.42 -12.93
CA LEU A 23 -1.55 -1.04 -13.70
C LEU A 23 -0.32 -1.86 -13.27
N LYS A 24 -0.14 -2.04 -11.96
CA LYS A 24 0.94 -2.86 -11.41
C LYS A 24 0.80 -4.33 -11.83
N LYS A 25 -0.40 -4.91 -11.79
CA LYS A 25 -0.66 -6.27 -12.30
C LYS A 25 -0.37 -6.45 -13.79
N LEU A 26 -0.44 -5.36 -14.57
CA LEU A 26 -0.05 -5.34 -15.98
C LEU A 26 1.46 -5.12 -16.19
N GLY A 27 2.27 -5.23 -15.12
CA GLY A 27 3.72 -5.08 -15.18
C GLY A 27 4.20 -3.64 -15.29
N ARG A 28 3.35 -2.65 -15.04
CA ARG A 28 3.73 -1.22 -15.14
C ARG A 28 4.31 -0.72 -13.82
N TYR A 29 5.39 0.05 -13.93
CA TYR A 29 5.90 0.82 -12.80
C TYR A 29 4.82 1.77 -12.30
N THR A 30 4.44 1.62 -11.03
CA THR A 30 3.30 2.32 -10.45
C THR A 30 3.63 2.70 -9.01
N ARG A 31 3.25 3.93 -8.61
CA ARG A 31 3.39 4.43 -7.25
C ARG A 31 2.03 4.51 -6.57
N PHE A 32 1.97 4.08 -5.31
CA PHE A 32 0.76 4.19 -4.50
C PHE A 32 0.84 5.46 -3.66
N ILE A 33 0.09 6.48 -4.04
CA ILE A 33 0.05 7.77 -3.34
C ILE A 33 -1.28 7.90 -2.61
N SER A 34 -1.23 7.91 -1.28
CA SER A 34 -2.40 8.12 -0.45
C SER A 34 -2.00 8.51 0.96
N ARG A 35 -2.97 8.96 1.76
CA ARG A 35 -2.79 9.14 3.21
C ARG A 35 -3.59 8.08 3.94
N ILE A 36 -2.96 7.45 4.92
CA ILE A 36 -3.55 6.39 5.76
C ILE A 36 -3.46 6.80 7.23
N GLY A 37 -4.38 6.32 8.06
CA GLY A 37 -4.39 6.63 9.48
C GLY A 37 -3.30 5.89 10.25
N ARG A 38 -2.81 6.46 11.36
CA ARG A 38 -1.86 5.80 12.28
C ARG A 38 -2.57 4.85 13.27
N ASN A 39 -3.55 4.10 12.80
CA ASN A 39 -4.37 3.17 13.59
C ASN A 39 -4.23 1.74 13.06
N GLU A 40 -4.90 0.78 13.70
CA GLU A 40 -4.84 -0.63 13.31
C GLU A 40 -5.22 -0.85 11.83
N PRO A 41 -6.38 -0.37 11.32
CA PRO A 41 -6.70 -0.52 9.89
C PRO A 41 -5.65 0.11 8.96
N GLY A 42 -5.09 1.25 9.34
CA GLY A 42 -4.03 1.89 8.54
C GLY A 42 -2.72 1.09 8.53
N ARG A 43 -2.35 0.44 9.64
CA ARG A 43 -1.22 -0.49 9.68
C ARG A 43 -1.45 -1.68 8.76
N GLU A 44 -2.63 -2.29 8.79
CA GLU A 44 -2.95 -3.39 7.87
C GLU A 44 -2.86 -2.98 6.39
N ILE A 45 -3.31 -1.77 6.05
CA ILE A 45 -3.15 -1.23 4.69
C ILE A 45 -1.66 -1.08 4.37
N SER A 46 -0.86 -0.55 5.30
CA SER A 46 0.59 -0.39 5.13
C SER A 46 1.28 -1.73 4.88
N ASP A 47 1.01 -2.73 5.73
CA ASP A 47 1.57 -4.08 5.64
C ASP A 47 1.24 -4.72 4.29
N TYR A 48 -0.02 -4.59 3.86
CA TYR A 48 -0.45 -5.10 2.56
C TYR A 48 0.28 -4.43 1.40
N ILE A 49 0.44 -3.09 1.41
CA ILE A 49 1.13 -2.37 0.33
C ILE A 49 2.60 -2.74 0.27
N CYS A 50 3.27 -2.86 1.42
CA CYS A 50 4.66 -3.29 1.50
C CYS A 50 4.85 -4.75 1.02
N SER A 51 3.82 -5.59 1.09
CA SER A 51 3.86 -6.96 0.54
C SER A 51 3.76 -7.03 -0.99
N ILE A 52 3.37 -5.95 -1.67
CA ILE A 52 3.26 -5.93 -3.13
C ILE A 52 4.65 -5.70 -3.73
N GLU A 53 5.19 -6.72 -4.40
CA GLU A 53 6.51 -6.64 -5.04
C GLU A 53 6.67 -5.40 -5.94
N GLY A 54 7.69 -4.58 -5.66
CA GLY A 54 7.97 -3.35 -6.39
C GLY A 54 6.86 -2.30 -6.34
N ALA A 55 5.93 -2.39 -5.38
CA ALA A 55 5.15 -1.24 -4.98
C ALA A 55 6.09 -0.26 -4.25
N VAL A 56 6.02 1.00 -4.64
CA VAL A 56 6.78 2.06 -3.97
C VAL A 56 5.77 2.91 -3.21
N PRO A 57 5.62 2.71 -1.88
CA PRO A 57 4.87 3.65 -1.06
C PRO A 57 5.57 5.01 -1.09
N VAL A 58 4.80 6.09 -1.11
CA VAL A 58 5.38 7.44 -1.03
C VAL A 58 5.58 7.82 0.43
N ASP A 59 6.77 8.34 0.69
CA ASP A 59 7.43 8.65 1.96
C ASP A 59 6.51 9.19 3.07
N ASP A 60 5.91 8.26 3.83
CA ASP A 60 5.22 8.49 5.10
C ASP A 60 5.81 7.49 6.11
N ASP A 61 6.02 7.92 7.35
CA ASP A 61 6.64 7.11 8.41
C ASP A 61 5.87 5.81 8.69
N ILE A 62 4.59 5.75 8.31
CA ILE A 62 3.73 4.57 8.45
C ILE A 62 4.22 3.39 7.58
N TYR A 63 4.93 3.64 6.49
CA TYR A 63 5.50 2.60 5.63
C TYR A 63 6.94 2.23 6.04
N LYS A 64 7.66 3.12 6.71
CA LYS A 64 9.07 2.90 7.10
C LYS A 64 9.26 1.71 8.03
N ASN A 65 8.31 1.48 8.95
CA ASN A 65 8.36 0.35 9.88
C ASN A 65 8.25 -1.02 9.20
N ASN A 66 7.71 -1.06 7.97
CA ASN A 66 7.46 -2.28 7.21
C ASN A 66 8.51 -2.52 6.11
N LEU A 67 9.34 -1.51 5.82
CA LEU A 67 10.42 -1.58 4.83
C LEU A 67 11.73 -2.14 5.40
N THR A 68 11.86 -2.26 6.72
CA THR A 68 13.08 -2.73 7.40
C THR A 68 13.33 -4.23 7.31
N MET A 69 12.46 -5.01 6.64
CA MET A 69 12.58 -6.47 6.61
C MET A 69 13.10 -7.08 5.30
N GLU A 70 13.22 -6.35 4.19
CA GLU A 70 13.91 -6.87 3.00
C GLU A 70 14.73 -5.80 2.28
N GLY A 71 16.06 -5.98 2.31
CA GLY A 71 16.99 -5.65 1.22
C GLY A 71 16.89 -4.26 0.58
N GLY A 72 17.70 -3.34 1.10
CA GLY A 72 18.40 -2.28 0.37
C GLY A 72 17.80 -1.76 -0.94
N LEU A 73 17.14 -0.61 -0.86
CA LEU A 73 17.34 0.45 -1.83
C LEU A 73 17.19 1.78 -1.11
N ASP A 74 18.32 2.46 -0.91
CA ASP A 74 18.34 3.86 -0.48
C ASP A 74 17.50 4.68 -1.47
N ALA A 75 16.37 5.20 -1.00
CA ALA A 75 15.58 6.15 -1.75
C ALA A 75 16.23 7.53 -1.57
N VAL A 76 16.81 8.00 -2.68
CA VAL A 76 17.41 9.32 -2.93
C VAL A 76 16.50 10.47 -2.53
#